data_AF-A0A673J1Z6-F1
#
_entry.id   AF-A0A673J1Z6-F1
#
_cell.length_a   1.000
_cell.length_b   1.000
_cell.length_c   1.000
_cell.angle_alpha   90.00
_cell.angle_beta   90.00
_cell.angle_gamma   90.00
#
_symmetry.space_group_name_H-M   'P 1'
#
loop_
_entity.id
_entity.type
_entity.pdbx_description
1 polymer ?
#
loop_
_entity_poly.entity_id
_entity_poly.type
_entity_poly.pdbx_seq_one_letter_code
_entity_poly.pdbx_strand_id
1 'polypeptide(L)'
;VSTAVEQPLLSLKAHVFQIDPATKRNWIPASKPSPTVSFFYDAGRSVYRIISVGGTKAIINSIITPNMTFTKTSQKFGQWADSRANTVYGLGFATEQQLQQVNAWSSNTLCLFALNSLESEPFS
;
A
#
# COMPACT_ATOMS: atom_id res chain seq x y z
N VAL A 1 12.02 7.44 -26.18
CA VAL A 1 12.53 6.64 -25.05
C VAL A 1 11.42 5.71 -24.60
N SER A 2 11.58 4.39 -24.76
CA SER A 2 10.59 3.44 -24.24
C SER A 2 10.86 3.22 -22.75
N THR A 3 10.27 4.06 -21.89
CA THR A 3 10.14 3.72 -20.48
C THR A 3 9.10 2.61 -20.40
N ALA A 4 9.55 1.36 -20.29
CA ALA A 4 8.66 0.25 -19.97
C ALA A 4 7.97 0.60 -18.65
N VAL A 5 6.70 1.00 -18.73
CA VAL A 5 5.93 1.42 -17.57
C VAL A 5 5.80 0.18 -16.70
N GLU A 6 6.44 0.23 -15.54
CA GLU A 6 6.57 -0.88 -14.62
C GLU A 6 5.19 -1.48 -14.34
N GLN A 7 5.00 -2.76 -14.68
CA GLN A 7 3.70 -3.39 -14.56
C GLN A 7 3.39 -3.62 -13.07
N PRO A 8 2.17 -3.31 -12.61
CA PRO A 8 1.80 -3.52 -11.23
C PRO A 8 1.75 -5.02 -10.91
N LEU A 9 2.37 -5.41 -9.80
CA LEU A 9 2.34 -6.77 -9.24
C LEU A 9 0.91 -7.19 -8.84
N LEU A 10 0.11 -6.22 -8.40
CA LEU A 10 -1.31 -6.36 -8.08
C LEU A 10 -2.04 -5.06 -8.42
N SER A 11 -3.28 -5.15 -8.90
CA SER A 11 -4.16 -3.99 -9.09
C SER A 11 -5.60 -4.36 -8.78
N LEU A 12 -6.24 -3.62 -7.86
CA LEU A 12 -7.59 -3.89 -7.38
C LEU A 12 -8.37 -2.59 -7.23
N LYS A 13 -9.70 -2.64 -7.36
CA LYS A 13 -10.56 -1.50 -7.00
C LYS A 13 -10.90 -1.52 -5.52
N ALA A 14 -10.79 -0.37 -4.87
CA ALA A 14 -11.16 -0.19 -3.47
C ALA A 14 -11.68 1.23 -3.22
N HIS A 15 -12.53 1.40 -2.21
CA HIS A 15 -12.79 2.71 -1.63
C HIS A 15 -11.58 3.11 -0.78
N VAL A 16 -10.99 4.27 -1.06
CA VAL A 16 -9.82 4.76 -0.34
C VAL A 16 -10.25 5.72 0.75
N PHE A 17 -9.72 5.52 1.95
CA PHE A 17 -9.94 6.35 3.12
C PHE A 17 -8.59 6.83 3.68
N GLN A 18 -8.63 7.94 4.40
CA GLN A 18 -7.54 8.41 5.25
C GLN A 18 -8.07 8.70 6.65
N ILE A 19 -7.23 8.59 7.68
CA ILE A 19 -7.59 9.17 8.98
C ILE A 19 -7.52 10.69 8.88
N ASP A 20 -8.58 11.34 9.35
CA ASP A 20 -8.67 12.80 9.49
C ASP A 20 -7.47 13.34 10.29
N PRO A 21 -6.66 14.26 9.71
CA PRO A 21 -5.48 14.79 10.38
C PRO A 21 -5.79 15.60 11.63
N ALA A 22 -7.01 16.14 11.78
CA ALA A 22 -7.42 16.91 12.96
C ALA A 22 -7.82 16.01 14.13
N THR A 23 -8.75 15.07 13.91
CA THR A 23 -9.23 14.19 15.01
C THR A 23 -8.37 12.96 15.26
N LYS A 24 -7.52 12.55 14.30
CA LYS A 24 -6.67 11.35 14.33
C LYS A 24 -7.42 10.03 14.66
N ARG A 25 -8.74 10.01 14.51
CA ARG A 25 -9.62 8.87 14.84
C ARG A 25 -10.69 8.58 13.79
N ASN A 26 -11.18 9.61 13.09
CA ASN A 26 -12.26 9.45 12.12
C ASN A 26 -11.70 9.10 10.73
N TRP A 27 -12.37 8.20 10.01
CA TRP A 27 -12.08 7.92 8.61
C TRP A 27 -12.79 8.90 7.70
N ILE A 28 -12.04 9.53 6.79
CA ILE A 28 -12.57 10.38 5.72
C ILE A 28 -12.34 9.72 4.35
N PRO A 29 -13.33 9.75 3.43
CA PRO A 29 -13.15 9.20 2.09
C PRO A 29 -12.20 10.09 1.27
N ALA A 30 -11.14 9.48 0.74
CA ALA A 30 -10.14 10.17 -0.08
C ALA A 30 -10.55 10.27 -1.56
N SER A 31 -11.60 9.53 -1.97
CA SER A 31 -12.17 9.56 -3.33
C SER A 31 -13.69 9.33 -3.30
N LYS A 32 -14.40 9.88 -4.30
CA LYS A 32 -15.83 9.61 -4.53
C LYS A 32 -16.08 8.24 -5.20
N PRO A 33 -15.45 7.91 -6.34
CA PRO A 33 -15.49 6.54 -6.86
C PRO A 33 -14.54 5.63 -6.06
N SER A 34 -14.64 4.32 -6.29
CA SER A 34 -13.56 3.35 -6.00
C SER A 34 -12.48 3.42 -7.10
N PRO A 35 -11.34 4.09 -6.89
CA PRO A 35 -10.23 4.06 -7.84
C PRO A 35 -9.59 2.66 -7.90
N THR A 36 -8.76 2.46 -8.91
CA THR A 36 -7.77 1.38 -8.89
C THR A 36 -6.65 1.75 -7.92
N VAL A 37 -6.27 0.79 -7.08
CA VAL A 37 -5.09 0.82 -6.21
C VAL A 37 -4.13 -0.25 -6.73
N SER A 38 -2.91 0.17 -7.03
CA SER A 38 -1.91 -0.64 -7.72
C SER A 38 -0.61 -0.70 -6.91
N PHE A 39 0.02 -1.87 -6.93
CA PHE A 39 1.16 -2.24 -6.09
C PHE A 39 2.36 -2.55 -7.00
N PHE A 40 3.51 -1.89 -6.82
CA PHE A 40 4.62 -1.79 -7.79
C PHE A 40 6.02 -2.17 -7.23
N TYR A 41 7.02 -2.23 -8.13
CA TYR A 41 8.47 -2.45 -7.94
C TYR A 41 9.07 -1.65 -6.78
N ASP A 42 9.64 -0.45 -6.90
CA ASP A 42 10.04 0.42 -8.02
C ASP A 42 11.51 0.14 -8.34
N ALA A 43 11.81 -0.58 -9.43
CA ALA A 43 13.13 -1.16 -9.69
C ALA A 43 14.25 -0.12 -9.83
N GLY A 44 13.93 1.11 -10.26
CA GLY A 44 14.89 2.21 -10.35
C GLY A 44 15.28 2.80 -8.98
N ARG A 45 14.56 2.41 -7.91
CA ARG A 45 14.76 2.87 -6.53
C ARG A 45 14.85 1.73 -5.51
N SER A 46 14.64 0.48 -5.94
CA SER A 46 14.56 -0.74 -5.14
C SER A 46 13.56 -0.66 -3.97
N VAL A 47 12.36 -0.06 -4.19
CA VAL A 47 11.37 0.14 -3.10
C VAL A 47 9.91 -0.13 -3.50
N TYR A 48 9.22 -1.01 -2.78
CA TYR A 48 7.80 -1.31 -2.98
C TYR A 48 6.89 -0.10 -2.77
N ARG A 49 5.91 0.08 -3.66
CA ARG A 49 5.02 1.26 -3.66
C ARG A 49 3.56 0.91 -3.85
N ILE A 50 2.68 1.60 -3.12
CA ILE A 50 1.24 1.63 -3.35
C ILE A 50 0.88 2.96 -4.00
N ILE A 51 0.27 2.90 -5.18
CA ILE A 51 -0.12 4.08 -5.95
C ILE A 51 -1.60 3.98 -6.31
N SER A 52 -2.32 5.09 -6.16
CA SER A 52 -3.70 5.23 -6.65
C SER A 52 -3.94 6.67 -7.11
N VAL A 53 -4.64 6.83 -8.23
CA VAL A 53 -4.90 8.12 -8.88
C VAL A 53 -6.40 8.30 -9.11
N GLY A 54 -6.93 9.46 -8.72
CA GLY A 54 -8.31 9.86 -8.94
C GLY A 54 -8.37 11.02 -9.93
N GLY A 55 -8.83 10.76 -11.16
CA GLY A 55 -8.75 11.73 -12.24
C GLY A 55 -7.29 12.07 -12.52
N THR A 56 -6.89 13.33 -12.30
CA THR A 56 -5.51 13.82 -12.46
C THR A 56 -4.71 13.89 -11.15
N LYS A 57 -5.31 13.58 -9.99
CA LYS A 57 -4.68 13.74 -8.67
C LYS A 57 -4.28 12.39 -8.07
N ALA A 58 -3.04 12.27 -7.59
CA ALA A 58 -2.63 11.14 -6.76
C ALA A 58 -3.40 11.14 -5.43
N ILE A 59 -4.05 10.01 -5.11
CA ILE A 59 -4.75 9.76 -3.85
C ILE A 59 -3.80 9.04 -2.88
N ILE A 60 -3.09 8.03 -3.38
CA ILE A 60 -2.08 7.26 -2.63
C ILE A 60 -0.77 7.32 -3.41
N ASN A 61 0.32 7.58 -2.69
CA ASN A 61 1.70 7.46 -3.20
C ASN A 61 2.60 7.06 -2.02
N SER A 62 2.35 5.85 -1.51
CA SER A 62 2.98 5.31 -0.31
C SER A 62 4.18 4.46 -0.70
N ILE A 63 5.29 4.58 0.03
CA ILE A 63 6.44 3.68 -0.10
C ILE A 63 6.41 2.74 1.10
N ILE A 64 6.42 1.43 0.84
CA ILE A 64 6.48 0.42 1.91
C ILE A 64 7.87 0.45 2.54
N THR A 65 7.89 0.49 3.86
CA THR A 65 9.11 0.33 4.67
C THR A 65 9.04 -0.98 5.45
N PRO A 66 10.16 -1.55 5.92
CA PRO A 66 10.16 -2.79 6.69
C PRO A 66 9.32 -2.76 7.98
N ASN A 67 9.09 -1.56 8.52
CA ASN A 67 8.31 -1.34 9.75
C ASN A 67 6.81 -1.02 9.47
N MET A 68 6.38 -1.04 8.19
CA MET A 68 5.01 -0.71 7.80
C MET A 68 4.13 -1.95 7.76
N THR A 69 3.21 -2.08 8.71
CA THR A 69 2.25 -3.19 8.78
C THR A 69 0.92 -2.85 8.13
N PHE A 70 0.41 -3.73 7.26
CA PHE A 70 -0.98 -3.72 6.81
C PHE A 70 -1.85 -4.55 7.76
N THR A 71 -2.78 -3.91 8.45
CA THR A 71 -3.65 -4.52 9.46
C THR A 71 -5.07 -4.64 8.92
N LYS A 72 -5.61 -5.87 8.85
CA LYS A 72 -7.04 -6.11 8.62
C LYS A 72 -7.83 -5.74 9.87
N THR A 73 -8.86 -4.91 9.73
CA THR A 73 -9.74 -4.51 10.85
C THR A 73 -11.21 -4.90 10.62
N SER A 74 -11.56 -5.40 9.44
CA SER A 74 -12.80 -6.15 9.21
C SER A 74 -12.61 -7.15 8.05
N GLN A 75 -13.66 -7.93 7.74
CA GLN A 75 -13.68 -8.88 6.62
C GLN A 75 -13.33 -8.25 5.26
N LYS A 76 -13.58 -6.94 5.08
CA LYS A 76 -13.37 -6.24 3.80
C LYS A 76 -12.61 -4.91 3.93
N PHE A 77 -11.99 -4.66 5.08
CA PHE A 77 -11.24 -3.43 5.33
C PHE A 77 -9.89 -3.73 5.96
N GLY A 78 -8.85 -3.07 5.45
CA GLY A 78 -7.53 -3.05 6.04
C GLY A 78 -6.86 -1.69 5.88
N GLN A 79 -5.83 -1.44 6.70
CA GLN A 79 -5.20 -0.13 6.86
C GLN A 79 -3.71 -0.25 7.11
N TRP A 80 -2.95 0.82 6.83
CA TRP A 80 -1.55 0.95 7.22
C TRP A 80 -1.22 2.41 7.54
N ALA A 81 -0.22 2.61 8.41
CA ALA A 81 0.32 3.93 8.70
C ALA A 81 1.48 4.26 7.74
N ASP A 82 1.46 5.45 7.16
CA ASP A 82 2.55 6.01 6.36
C ASP A 82 3.12 7.24 7.09
N SER A 83 4.25 7.02 7.78
CA SER A 83 4.94 8.07 8.54
C SER A 83 5.50 9.18 7.63
N ARG A 84 5.82 8.88 6.36
CA ARG A 84 6.35 9.87 5.42
C ARG A 84 5.25 10.79 4.91
N ALA A 85 4.05 10.25 4.69
CA ALA A 85 2.86 11.02 4.35
C ALA A 85 2.11 11.58 5.60
N ASN A 86 2.57 11.26 6.82
CA ASN A 86 1.95 11.60 8.11
C ASN A 86 0.44 11.30 8.15
N THR A 87 0.06 10.13 7.61
CA THR A 87 -1.33 9.70 7.48
C THR A 87 -1.48 8.20 7.68
N VAL A 88 -2.71 7.76 7.90
CA VAL A 88 -3.07 6.34 7.91
C VAL A 88 -4.04 6.12 6.77
N TYR A 89 -3.69 5.26 5.83
CA TYR A 89 -4.54 4.89 4.71
C TYR A 89 -5.41 3.69 5.08
N GLY A 90 -6.63 3.66 4.56
CA GLY A 90 -7.57 2.55 4.69
C GLY A 90 -8.17 2.19 3.34
N LEU A 91 -8.38 0.89 3.10
CA LEU A 91 -8.95 0.36 1.86
C LEU A 91 -10.17 -0.51 2.17
N GLY A 92 -11.32 -0.10 1.64
CA GLY A 92 -12.57 -0.89 1.68
C GLY A 92 -12.80 -1.60 0.35
N PHE A 93 -12.74 -2.93 0.37
CA PHE A 93 -12.87 -3.80 -0.81
C PHE A 93 -14.30 -4.29 -1.05
N ALA A 94 -14.59 -4.72 -2.28
CA ALA A 94 -15.90 -5.27 -2.62
C ALA A 94 -16.09 -6.68 -2.01
N THR A 95 -15.04 -7.51 -2.05
CA THR A 95 -15.02 -8.90 -1.55
C THR A 95 -13.90 -9.13 -0.53
N GLU A 96 -14.05 -10.17 0.29
CA GLU A 96 -12.98 -10.60 1.22
C GLU A 96 -11.72 -11.06 0.48
N GLN A 97 -11.89 -11.77 -0.65
CA GLN A 97 -10.78 -12.29 -1.45
C GLN A 97 -9.82 -11.17 -1.91
N GLN A 98 -10.35 -9.98 -2.23
CA GLN A 98 -9.54 -8.81 -2.57
C GLN A 98 -8.70 -8.32 -1.37
N LEU A 99 -9.28 -8.28 -0.17
CA LEU A 99 -8.53 -7.97 1.05
C LEU A 99 -7.46 -9.03 1.33
N GLN A 100 -7.77 -10.31 1.14
CA GLN A 100 -6.82 -11.41 1.34
C GLN A 100 -5.64 -11.31 0.36
N GLN A 101 -5.86 -10.94 -0.90
CA GLN A 101 -4.81 -10.71 -1.90
C GLN A 101 -3.85 -9.58 -1.47
N VAL A 102 -4.38 -8.44 -1.01
CA VAL A 102 -3.55 -7.32 -0.51
C VAL A 102 -2.79 -7.70 0.75
N ASN A 103 -3.44 -8.43 1.67
CA ASN A 103 -2.79 -8.93 2.88
C ASN A 103 -1.62 -9.85 2.52
N ALA A 104 -1.82 -10.84 1.64
CA ALA A 104 -0.76 -11.75 1.20
C ALA A 104 0.39 -11.00 0.51
N TRP A 105 0.09 -10.04 -0.37
CA TRP A 105 1.11 -9.19 -0.98
C TRP A 105 1.94 -8.46 0.08
N SER A 106 1.29 -7.83 1.07
CA SER A 106 1.99 -7.10 2.13
C SER A 106 2.88 -8.00 3.00
N SER A 107 2.41 -9.20 3.36
CA SER A 107 3.20 -10.17 4.13
C SER A 107 4.42 -10.66 3.33
N ASN A 108 4.26 -10.93 2.03
CA ASN A 108 5.35 -11.35 1.17
C ASN A 108 6.39 -10.23 1.01
N THR A 109 5.96 -8.97 0.80
CA THR A 109 6.85 -7.80 0.74
C THR A 109 7.66 -7.61 2.02
N LEU A 110 7.04 -7.76 3.20
CA LEU A 110 7.74 -7.70 4.48
C LEU A 110 8.71 -8.87 4.70
N CYS A 111 8.34 -10.08 4.24
CA CYS A 111 9.22 -11.25 4.29
C CYS A 111 10.48 -11.04 3.43
N LEU A 112 10.34 -10.48 2.23
CA LEU A 112 11.49 -10.16 1.36
C LEU A 112 12.43 -9.12 1.99
N PHE A 113 11.90 -8.11 2.68
CA PHE A 113 12.74 -7.20 3.45
C PHE A 113 13.51 -7.91 4.56
N ALA A 114 12.88 -8.83 5.30
CA ALA A 114 13.56 -9.59 6.36
C ALA A 114 14.67 -10.50 5.82
N LEU A 115 14.42 -11.21 4.72
CA LEU A 115 15.41 -12.07 4.06
C LEU A 115 16.64 -11.28 3.58
N ASN A 116 16.41 -10.17 2.86
CA ASN A 116 17.49 -9.31 2.38
C ASN A 116 18.34 -8.73 3.53
N SER A 117 17.75 -8.48 4.70
CA SER A 117 18.49 -8.04 5.89
C SER A 117 19.37 -9.14 6.49
N LEU A 118 18.93 -10.40 6.45
CA LEU A 118 19.72 -11.54 6.95
C LEU A 118 20.91 -11.86 6.04
N GLU A 119 20.78 -11.64 4.73
CA GLU A 119 21.88 -11.81 3.77
C GLU A 119 22.97 -10.72 3.87
N SER A 120 22.65 -9.57 4.48
CA SER A 120 23.59 -8.44 4.62
C SER A 120 24.49 -8.49 5.87
N GLU A 121 24.25 -9.43 6.80
CA GLU A 121 25.10 -9.60 7.99
C GLU A 121 26.34 -10.45 7.65
N PRO A 122 27.57 -9.90 7.72
CA PRO A 122 28.77 -10.68 7.47
C PRO A 122 29.00 -11.69 8.61
N PHE A 123 29.20 -12.96 8.25
CA PHE A 123 29.72 -13.96 9.19
C PHE A 123 31.05 -13.45 9.77
N SER A 124 31.05 -13.23 11.09
CA SER A 124 32.21 -12.79 11.89
C SER A 124 33.04 -13.98 12.37
#